data_AF-A0A937IK19-F1
#
_entry.id   AF-A0A937IK19-F1
#
_cell.length_a   1.000
_cell.length_b   1.000
_cell.length_c   1.000
_cell.angle_alpha   90.00
_cell.angle_beta   90.00
_cell.angle_gamma   90.00
#
_symmetry.space_group_name_H-M   'P 1'
#
loop_
_entity.id
_entity.type
_entity.pdbx_description
1 polymer ?
#
loop_
_entity_poly.entity_id
_entity_poly.type
_entity_poly.pdbx_seq_one_letter_code
_entity_poly.pdbx_strand_id
1 'polypeptide(L)'
;MRETIKNILGLLIVATISYVTFVSYSAYQFFQTDQALLSESLYKDQIEVFENDLSTIETKFNETNYYDSSKTINLNFDGTPKTWVVKITELNEEAMDQINDVLFNQGFLTFSEDGALFVGPYIDRSQLDFALELLGTDFGLDDLQILEWKI
;
A
#
# COMPACT_ATOMS: atom_id res chain seq x y z
N MET A 1 64.85 -29.60 11.69
CA MET A 1 63.71 -30.52 11.96
C MET A 1 63.16 -30.34 13.37
N ARG A 2 63.92 -30.57 14.45
CA ARG A 2 63.43 -30.42 15.84
C ARG A 2 62.95 -29.00 16.20
N GLU A 3 63.68 -27.96 15.78
CA GLU A 3 63.26 -26.56 16.01
C GLU A 3 62.06 -26.16 15.15
N THR A 4 62.01 -26.63 13.91
CA THR A 4 60.88 -26.43 13.00
C THR A 4 59.58 -27.01 13.61
N ILE A 5 59.66 -28.23 14.16
CA ILE A 5 58.54 -28.89 14.84
C ILE A 5 58.12 -28.11 16.09
N LYS A 6 59.06 -27.61 16.89
CA LYS A 6 58.76 -26.78 18.07
C LYS A 6 58.05 -25.47 17.70
N ASN A 7 58.49 -24.81 16.64
CA ASN A 7 57.88 -23.55 16.19
C ASN A 7 56.46 -23.78 15.65
N ILE A 8 56.23 -24.87 14.91
CA ILE A 8 54.89 -25.27 14.44
C ILE A 8 53.99 -25.59 15.63
N LEU A 9 54.49 -26.30 16.64
CA LEU A 9 53.74 -26.63 17.84
C LEU A 9 53.36 -25.36 18.63
N GLY A 10 54.28 -24.42 18.77
CA GLY A 10 54.02 -23.12 19.41
C GLY A 10 52.94 -22.32 18.67
N LEU A 11 52.99 -22.30 17.33
CA LEU A 11 51.99 -21.63 16.50
C LEU A 11 50.61 -22.27 16.63
N LEU A 12 50.54 -23.60 16.67
CA LEU A 12 49.30 -24.35 16.91
C LEU A 12 48.67 -24.02 18.27
N ILE A 13 49.49 -23.92 19.31
CA ILE A 13 49.01 -23.56 20.66
C ILE A 13 48.40 -22.15 20.64
N VAL A 14 49.11 -21.17 20.05
CA VAL A 14 48.61 -19.79 19.96
C VAL A 14 47.31 -19.73 19.16
N ALA A 15 47.26 -20.39 17.99
CA ALA A 15 46.05 -20.44 17.16
C ALA A 15 44.86 -21.05 17.91
N THR A 16 45.11 -22.11 18.69
CA THR A 16 44.07 -22.76 19.50
C THR A 16 43.54 -21.82 20.57
N ILE A 17 44.42 -21.12 21.30
CA ILE A 17 44.02 -20.16 22.33
C ILE A 17 43.19 -19.03 21.70
N SER A 18 43.66 -18.45 20.59
CA SER A 18 42.94 -17.40 19.87
C SER A 18 41.55 -17.85 19.43
N TYR A 19 41.43 -19.06 18.90
CA TYR A 19 40.14 -19.62 18.48
C TYR A 19 39.18 -19.82 19.66
N VAL A 20 39.66 -20.39 20.76
CA VAL A 20 38.83 -20.56 21.98
C VAL A 20 38.35 -19.21 22.50
N THR A 21 39.22 -18.20 22.57
CA THR A 21 38.82 -16.85 22.99
C THR A 21 37.78 -16.24 22.05
N PHE A 22 37.94 -16.41 20.73
CA PHE A 22 36.97 -15.91 19.74
C PHE A 22 35.59 -16.57 19.90
N VAL A 23 35.55 -17.90 20.07
CA VAL A 23 34.30 -18.65 20.28
C VAL A 23 33.64 -18.24 21.60
N SER A 24 34.40 -18.11 22.68
CA SER A 24 33.88 -17.65 23.97
C SER A 24 33.32 -16.23 23.92
N TYR A 25 33.99 -15.32 23.22
CA TYR A 25 33.49 -13.94 23.02
C TYR A 25 32.20 -13.91 22.18
N SER A 26 32.15 -14.71 21.11
CA SER A 26 30.98 -14.82 20.25
C SER A 26 29.77 -15.40 21.00
N ALA A 27 29.99 -16.43 21.83
CA ALA A 27 28.96 -16.98 22.70
C ALA A 27 28.47 -15.95 23.72
N TYR A 28 29.39 -15.21 24.35
CA TYR A 28 29.04 -14.14 25.30
C TYR A 28 28.21 -13.02 24.66
N GLN A 29 28.58 -12.60 23.45
CA GLN A 29 27.80 -11.62 22.67
C GLN A 29 26.41 -12.16 22.31
N PHE A 30 26.32 -13.42 21.89
CA PHE A 30 25.02 -14.07 21.60
C PHE A 30 24.08 -14.08 22.82
N PHE A 31 24.60 -14.36 24.02
CA PHE A 31 23.80 -14.30 25.25
C PHE A 31 23.39 -12.88 25.67
N GLN A 32 24.09 -11.84 25.18
CA GLN A 32 23.75 -10.44 25.45
C GLN A 32 22.85 -9.81 24.38
N THR A 33 22.82 -10.33 23.16
CA THR A 33 21.84 -9.90 22.17
C THR A 33 20.44 -10.36 22.58
N ASP A 34 19.46 -9.44 22.55
CA ASP A 34 18.05 -9.65 22.92
C ASP A 34 17.39 -10.89 22.30
N GLN A 35 17.99 -11.45 21.25
CA GLN A 35 17.59 -12.71 20.60
C GLN A 35 17.73 -13.96 21.48
N ALA A 36 18.63 -13.99 22.47
CA ALA A 36 18.77 -15.13 23.39
C ALA A 36 17.82 -15.07 24.61
N LEU A 37 17.17 -13.92 24.85
CA LEU A 37 16.23 -13.67 25.95
C LEU A 37 14.76 -13.65 25.52
N LEU A 38 14.47 -13.86 24.24
CA LEU A 38 13.11 -14.03 23.75
C LEU A 38 12.58 -15.42 24.16
N SER A 39 11.89 -15.47 25.30
CA SER A 39 11.12 -16.65 25.70
C SER A 39 10.01 -16.92 24.69
N GLU A 40 9.66 -18.19 24.50
CA GLU A 40 8.54 -18.63 23.64
C GLU A 40 7.23 -17.85 23.89
N SER A 41 7.00 -17.44 25.14
CA SER A 41 5.87 -16.61 25.53
C SER A 41 5.86 -15.22 24.87
N LEU A 42 7.02 -14.58 24.69
CA LEU A 42 7.11 -13.27 24.03
C LEU A 42 6.83 -13.36 22.54
N TYR A 43 7.20 -14.46 21.88
CA TYR A 43 6.81 -14.72 20.49
C TYR A 43 5.31 -14.95 20.37
N LYS A 44 4.72 -15.71 21.30
CA LYS A 44 3.29 -15.95 21.33
C LYS A 44 2.49 -14.65 21.52
N ASP A 45 2.92 -13.81 22.47
CA ASP A 45 2.27 -12.52 22.72
C ASP A 45 2.38 -11.58 21.50
N GLN A 46 3.53 -11.56 20.81
CA GLN A 46 3.68 -10.78 19.58
C GLN A 46 2.78 -11.31 18.46
N ILE A 47 2.71 -12.63 18.27
CA ILE A 47 1.84 -13.24 17.26
C ILE A 47 0.37 -12.94 17.56
N GLU A 48 -0.06 -13.04 18.82
CA GLU A 48 -1.44 -12.74 19.22
C GLU A 48 -1.80 -11.26 19.01
N VAL A 49 -0.89 -10.33 19.30
CA VAL A 49 -1.07 -8.91 18.99
C VAL A 49 -1.19 -8.69 17.48
N PHE A 50 -0.32 -9.31 16.68
CA PHE A 50 -0.39 -9.23 15.21
C PHE A 50 -1.69 -9.80 14.65
N GLU A 51 -2.16 -10.95 15.15
CA GLU A 51 -3.43 -11.54 14.73
C GLU A 51 -4.63 -10.65 15.07
N ASN A 52 -4.61 -10.03 16.24
CA ASN A 52 -5.68 -9.12 16.68
C ASN A 52 -5.70 -7.82 15.86
N ASP A 53 -4.52 -7.26 15.57
CA ASP A 53 -4.39 -6.10 14.68
C ASP A 53 -4.89 -6.44 13.26
N LEU A 54 -4.56 -7.63 12.76
CA LEU A 54 -4.98 -8.08 11.43
C LEU A 54 -6.50 -8.30 11.36
N SER A 55 -7.09 -8.93 12.38
CA SER A 55 -8.54 -9.07 12.54
C SER A 55 -9.26 -7.72 12.62
N THR A 56 -8.68 -6.76 13.34
CA THR A 56 -9.24 -5.40 13.48
C THR A 56 -9.18 -4.64 12.15
N ILE A 57 -8.08 -4.77 11.40
CA ILE A 57 -7.92 -4.18 10.08
C ILE A 57 -8.89 -4.82 9.08
N GLU A 58 -9.03 -6.15 9.09
CA GLU A 58 -9.97 -6.88 8.24
C GLU A 58 -11.42 -6.48 8.54
N THR A 59 -11.76 -6.33 9.83
CA THR A 59 -13.09 -5.87 10.25
C THR A 59 -13.35 -4.44 9.76
N LYS A 60 -12.41 -3.52 9.95
CA LYS A 60 -12.52 -2.14 9.43
C LYS A 60 -12.64 -2.09 7.92
N PHE A 61 -11.86 -2.92 7.21
CA PHE A 61 -11.93 -3.02 5.75
C PHE A 61 -13.30 -3.53 5.29
N ASN A 62 -13.83 -4.57 5.94
CA ASN A 62 -15.13 -5.16 5.60
C ASN A 62 -16.31 -4.25 5.96
N GLU A 63 -16.24 -3.52 7.07
CA GLU A 63 -17.23 -2.51 7.45
C GLU A 63 -17.25 -1.34 6.47
N THR A 64 -16.08 -0.91 5.98
CA THR A 64 -15.98 0.26 5.09
C THR A 64 -16.33 -0.06 3.63
N ASN A 65 -16.02 -1.28 3.13
CA ASN A 65 -16.09 -1.57 1.69
C ASN A 65 -17.29 -2.39 1.20
N TYR A 66 -17.96 -3.20 2.05
CA TYR A 66 -18.95 -4.19 1.53
C TYR A 66 -20.42 -3.88 1.83
N TYR A 67 -20.72 -3.16 2.92
CA TYR A 67 -22.11 -3.04 3.38
C TYR A 67 -22.85 -1.78 2.90
N ASP A 68 -22.16 -0.67 2.61
CA ASP A 68 -22.82 0.56 2.16
C ASP A 68 -22.94 0.70 0.63
N SER A 69 -21.95 0.23 -0.14
CA SER A 69 -21.95 0.36 -1.60
C SER A 69 -22.94 -0.58 -2.30
N SER A 70 -23.22 -1.76 -1.73
CA SER A 70 -24.12 -2.75 -2.34
C SER A 70 -25.61 -2.52 -2.03
N LYS A 71 -25.94 -1.84 -0.92
CA LYS A 71 -27.33 -1.53 -0.54
C LYS A 71 -27.89 -0.27 -1.20
N THR A 72 -27.05 0.54 -1.83
CA THR A 72 -27.44 1.83 -2.42
C THR A 72 -27.14 1.90 -3.91
N ILE A 73 -27.28 0.79 -4.64
CA ILE A 73 -27.38 0.87 -6.10
C ILE A 73 -28.74 1.50 -6.41
N ASN A 74 -28.77 2.82 -6.54
CA ASN A 74 -29.95 3.52 -7.01
C ASN A 74 -30.22 3.08 -8.44
N LEU A 75 -31.42 2.57 -8.72
CA LEU A 75 -31.81 2.14 -10.06
C LEU A 75 -32.62 3.24 -10.74
N ASN A 76 -32.51 3.30 -12.06
CA ASN A 76 -33.45 4.00 -12.94
C ASN A 76 -34.79 3.25 -13.01
N PHE A 77 -35.81 3.90 -13.58
CA PHE A 77 -37.16 3.31 -13.72
C PHE A 77 -37.16 2.05 -14.61
N ASP A 78 -36.23 1.96 -15.55
CA ASP A 78 -36.00 0.82 -16.44
C ASP A 78 -35.18 -0.31 -15.80
N GLY A 79 -34.72 -0.13 -14.55
CA GLY A 79 -33.94 -1.11 -13.81
C GLY A 79 -32.44 -1.06 -14.06
N THR A 80 -31.91 -0.10 -14.84
CA THR A 80 -30.45 0.06 -14.95
C THR A 80 -29.89 0.78 -13.72
N PRO A 81 -28.63 0.52 -13.33
CA PRO A 81 -27.97 1.32 -12.31
C PRO A 81 -27.92 2.80 -12.71
N LYS A 82 -28.22 3.69 -11.77
CA LYS A 82 -27.87 5.09 -11.88
C LYS A 82 -26.37 5.21 -11.90
N THR A 83 -25.88 6.01 -12.84
CA THR A 83 -24.45 6.27 -12.98
C THR A 83 -24.19 7.75 -12.91
N TRP A 84 -22.97 8.09 -12.55
CA TRP A 84 -22.54 9.46 -12.31
C TRP A 84 -21.29 9.73 -13.12
N VAL A 85 -21.13 10.99 -13.56
CA VAL A 85 -19.96 11.48 -14.28
C VAL A 85 -19.55 12.86 -13.79
N VAL A 86 -18.29 13.21 -13.96
CA VAL A 86 -17.84 14.61 -13.92
C VAL A 86 -17.62 15.06 -15.36
N LYS A 87 -18.24 16.17 -15.76
CA LYS A 87 -18.09 16.76 -17.10
C LYS A 87 -17.16 17.96 -17.04
N ILE A 88 -16.09 17.91 -17.81
CA ILE A 88 -15.11 18.99 -17.94
C ILE A 88 -15.26 19.62 -19.33
N THR A 89 -15.55 20.93 -19.36
CA THR A 89 -15.78 21.71 -20.57
C THR A 89 -14.69 22.76 -20.76
N GLU A 90 -14.63 23.37 -21.95
CA GLU A 90 -13.74 24.51 -22.26
C GLU A 90 -12.24 24.19 -22.18
N LEU A 91 -11.88 22.91 -22.27
CA LEU A 91 -10.50 22.47 -22.41
C LEU A 91 -10.07 22.50 -23.88
N ASN A 92 -8.79 22.81 -24.11
CA ASN A 92 -8.16 22.53 -25.40
C ASN A 92 -7.73 21.05 -25.48
N GLU A 93 -7.46 20.55 -26.69
CA GLU A 93 -7.14 19.13 -26.92
C GLU A 93 -5.91 18.67 -26.12
N GLU A 94 -4.87 19.50 -26.03
CA GLU A 94 -3.66 19.20 -25.26
C GLU A 94 -3.92 19.08 -23.75
N ALA A 95 -4.77 19.93 -23.17
CA ALA A 95 -5.17 19.84 -21.77
C ALA A 95 -6.08 18.63 -21.52
N MET A 96 -6.97 18.30 -22.47
CA MET A 96 -7.79 17.08 -22.38
C MET A 96 -6.90 15.84 -22.32
N ASP A 97 -5.88 15.75 -23.18
CA ASP A 97 -4.95 14.62 -23.19
C ASP A 97 -4.13 14.53 -21.90
N GLN A 98 -3.63 15.67 -21.39
CA GLN A 98 -2.90 15.71 -20.12
C GLN A 98 -3.75 15.26 -18.92
N ILE A 99 -4.97 15.78 -18.82
CA ILE A 99 -5.90 15.41 -17.74
C ILE A 99 -6.27 13.94 -17.85
N ASN A 100 -6.52 13.46 -19.08
CA ASN A 100 -6.83 12.06 -19.36
C ASN A 100 -5.71 11.12 -18.89
N ASP A 101 -4.45 11.42 -19.25
CA ASP A 101 -3.30 10.60 -18.85
C ASP A 101 -3.12 10.57 -17.33
N VAL A 102 -3.27 11.71 -16.64
CA VAL A 102 -3.15 11.77 -15.18
C VAL A 102 -4.27 10.96 -14.52
N LEU A 103 -5.52 11.15 -14.94
CA LEU A 103 -6.66 10.42 -14.42
C LEU A 103 -6.53 8.91 -14.67
N PHE A 104 -6.11 8.51 -15.87
CA PHE A 104 -5.88 7.12 -16.22
C PHE A 104 -4.81 6.47 -15.34
N ASN A 105 -3.70 7.17 -15.09
CA ASN A 105 -2.64 6.68 -14.20
C ASN A 105 -3.09 6.56 -12.73
N GLN A 106 -4.12 7.30 -12.32
CA GLN A 106 -4.77 7.18 -11.01
C GLN A 106 -5.91 6.12 -11.00
N GLY A 107 -6.17 5.46 -12.14
CA GLY A 107 -7.16 4.40 -12.26
C GLY A 107 -8.57 4.86 -12.64
N PHE A 108 -8.74 6.13 -13.05
CA PHE A 108 -10.03 6.64 -13.50
C PHE A 108 -10.31 6.30 -14.98
N LEU A 109 -11.58 6.03 -15.26
CA LEU A 109 -12.12 5.87 -16.61
C LEU A 109 -12.54 7.24 -17.12
N THR A 110 -12.19 7.51 -18.38
CA THR A 110 -12.39 8.80 -19.02
C THR A 110 -12.79 8.59 -20.47
N PHE A 111 -13.63 9.48 -20.99
CA PHE A 111 -14.01 9.49 -22.41
C PHE A 111 -14.33 10.91 -22.86
N SER A 112 -14.10 11.17 -24.15
CA SER A 112 -14.36 12.49 -24.75
C SER A 112 -15.59 12.41 -25.65
N GLU A 113 -16.54 13.32 -25.45
CA GLU A 113 -17.75 13.43 -26.26
C GLU A 113 -18.16 14.91 -26.36
N ASP A 114 -18.59 15.36 -27.55
CA ASP A 114 -19.05 16.73 -27.81
C ASP A 114 -18.09 17.84 -27.34
N GLY A 115 -16.78 17.61 -27.44
CA GLY A 115 -15.76 18.59 -27.02
C GLY A 115 -15.66 18.76 -25.49
N ALA A 116 -16.17 17.80 -24.73
CA ALA A 116 -16.03 17.71 -23.28
C ALA A 116 -15.32 16.41 -22.90
N LEU A 117 -14.59 16.45 -21.79
CA LEU A 117 -13.97 15.27 -21.18
C LEU A 117 -14.87 14.83 -20.03
N PHE A 118 -15.25 13.56 -20.02
CA PHE A 118 -16.04 12.96 -18.97
C PHE A 118 -15.19 12.01 -18.16
N VAL A 119 -15.34 12.06 -16.83
CA VAL A 119 -14.75 11.11 -15.88
C VAL A 119 -15.87 10.20 -15.38
N GLY A 120 -15.70 8.88 -15.51
CA GLY A 120 -16.73 7.86 -15.29
C GLY A 120 -17.16 7.18 -16.59
N PRO A 121 -18.37 6.59 -16.66
CA PRO A 121 -19.44 6.60 -15.65
C PRO A 121 -19.22 5.61 -14.48
N TYR A 122 -19.58 6.01 -13.26
CA TYR A 122 -19.51 5.16 -12.06
C TYR A 122 -20.86 5.00 -11.36
N ILE A 123 -21.11 3.82 -10.79
CA ILE A 123 -22.32 3.55 -9.98
C ILE A 123 -22.18 4.24 -8.61
N ASP A 124 -20.99 4.21 -8.04
CA ASP A 124 -20.69 4.85 -6.76
C ASP A 124 -20.21 6.29 -6.98
N ARG A 125 -20.96 7.24 -6.40
CA ARG A 125 -20.67 8.67 -6.47
C ARG A 125 -19.36 9.03 -5.76
N SER A 126 -19.00 8.32 -4.69
CA SER A 126 -17.82 8.64 -3.87
C SER A 126 -16.50 8.51 -4.64
N GLN A 127 -16.46 7.67 -5.67
CA GLN A 127 -15.28 7.56 -6.54
C GLN A 127 -15.00 8.86 -7.29
N LEU A 128 -16.04 9.64 -7.61
CA LEU A 128 -15.89 10.92 -8.30
C LEU A 128 -15.48 12.07 -7.37
N ASP A 129 -15.68 11.94 -6.06
CA ASP A 129 -15.24 12.96 -5.10
C ASP A 129 -13.70 13.06 -5.09
N PHE A 130 -13.00 11.92 -5.19
CA PHE A 130 -11.54 11.88 -5.35
C PHE A 130 -11.09 12.49 -6.68
N ALA A 131 -11.82 12.23 -7.76
CA ALA A 131 -11.52 12.84 -9.06
C ALA A 131 -11.66 14.37 -9.02
N LEU A 132 -12.68 14.90 -8.33
CA LEU A 132 -12.85 16.34 -8.15
C LEU A 132 -11.70 16.97 -7.35
N GLU A 133 -11.25 16.33 -6.28
CA GLU A 133 -10.12 16.83 -5.47
C GLU A 133 -8.82 16.89 -6.29
N LEU A 134 -8.55 15.86 -7.09
CA LEU A 134 -7.41 15.80 -7.98
C LEU A 134 -7.48 16.91 -9.05
N LEU A 135 -8.65 17.07 -9.67
CA LEU A 135 -8.88 18.09 -10.71
C LEU A 135 -8.77 19.52 -10.17
N GLY A 136 -9.24 19.77 -8.94
CA GLY A 136 -9.04 21.04 -8.26
C GLY A 136 -7.56 21.31 -7.94
N THR A 137 -6.87 20.33 -7.36
CA THR A 137 -5.49 20.50 -6.88
C THR A 137 -4.48 20.64 -8.02
N ASP A 138 -4.56 19.76 -9.03
CA ASP A 138 -3.54 19.66 -10.08
C ASP A 138 -3.84 20.54 -11.30
N PHE A 139 -5.12 20.87 -11.52
CA PHE A 139 -5.58 21.59 -12.71
C PHE A 139 -6.38 22.86 -12.42
N GLY A 140 -6.68 23.17 -11.15
CA GLY A 140 -7.44 24.38 -10.76
C GLY A 140 -8.90 24.35 -11.18
N LEU A 141 -9.49 23.17 -11.33
CA LEU A 141 -10.87 22.97 -11.80
C LEU A 141 -11.85 22.76 -10.63
N ASP A 142 -11.97 23.76 -9.76
CA ASP A 142 -12.72 23.65 -8.50
C ASP A 142 -14.26 23.71 -8.65
N ASP A 143 -14.76 24.25 -9.76
CA ASP A 143 -16.20 24.48 -9.99
C ASP A 143 -16.92 23.28 -10.63
N LEU A 144 -16.23 22.15 -10.78
CA LEU A 144 -16.78 20.95 -11.39
C LEU A 144 -17.83 20.27 -10.49
N GLN A 145 -18.88 19.75 -11.12
CA GLN A 145 -19.98 19.09 -10.42
C GLN A 145 -20.17 17.67 -10.91
N ILE A 146 -20.54 16.77 -9.99
CA ILE A 146 -20.96 15.41 -10.32
C ILE A 146 -22.39 15.45 -10.85
N LEU A 147 -22.57 14.92 -12.06
CA LEU A 147 -23.84 14.87 -12.78
C LEU A 147 -24.34 13.43 -12.87
N GLU A 148 -25.65 13.23 -12.76
CA GLU A 148 -26.29 11.94 -13.09
C GLU A 148 -26.18 11.71 -14.60
N TRP A 149 -25.54 10.61 -15.00
CA TRP A 149 -25.43 10.22 -16.39
C TRP A 149 -26.71 9.54 -16.84
N LYS A 150 -27.35 10.13 -17.84
CA LYS A 150 -28.59 9.61 -18.45
C LYS A 150 -28.27 9.19 -19.88
N ILE A 151 -28.38 7.88 -20.13
CA ILE A 151 -28.32 7.27 -21.45
C ILE A 151 -29.70 7.37 -22.09
#